data_AF-A0A9D1D982-F1
#
_entry.id   AF-A0A9D1D982-F1
#
_cell.length_a   1.000
_cell.length_b   1.000
_cell.length_c   1.000
_cell.angle_alpha   90.00
_cell.angle_beta   90.00
_cell.angle_gamma   90.00
#
_symmetry.space_group_name_H-M   'P 1'
#
loop_
_entity.id
_entity.type
_entity.pdbx_description
1 polymer ?
#
loop_
_entity_poly.entity_id
_entity_poly.type
_entity_poly.pdbx_seq_one_letter_code
_entity_poly.pdbx_strand_id
1 'polypeptide(L)'
;MIEIKIAVDEVNYEEALETLYPILADRLTEKMRNPLLAGILSKTKGLSLSAVKAALKTLPQETKDELAVLCLNHYKEKIVQVLTDTLTEQGISLKVQEIEVECR
;
A
#
# COMPACT_ATOMS: atom_id res chain seq x y z
N MET A 1 -6.72 -20.78 16.36
CA MET A 1 -6.34 -19.63 15.50
C MET A 1 -7.21 -18.46 15.91
N ILE A 2 -6.63 -17.29 16.15
CA ILE A 2 -7.35 -16.05 16.50
C ILE A 2 -7.24 -15.12 15.30
N GLU A 3 -8.31 -14.41 14.98
CA GLU A 3 -8.37 -13.45 13.88
C GLU A 3 -8.40 -12.01 14.43
N ILE A 4 -7.58 -11.12 13.88
CA ILE A 4 -7.59 -9.69 14.19
C ILE A 4 -8.08 -8.97 12.94
N LYS A 5 -9.18 -8.23 13.03
CA LYS A 5 -9.71 -7.41 11.93
C LYS A 5 -9.36 -5.95 12.16
N ILE A 6 -8.64 -5.35 11.22
CA ILE A 6 -8.24 -3.95 11.24
C ILE A 6 -8.99 -3.25 10.11
N ALA A 7 -9.74 -2.20 10.45
CA ALA A 7 -10.29 -1.27 9.47
C ALA A 7 -9.34 -0.07 9.37
N VAL A 8 -9.06 0.38 8.15
CA VAL A 8 -8.16 1.50 7.88
C VAL A 8 -8.94 2.51 7.04
N ASP A 9 -9.06 3.72 7.55
CA ASP A 9 -9.70 4.86 6.89
C ASP A 9 -8.71 6.04 6.80
N GLU A 10 -9.08 7.08 6.05
CA GLU A 10 -8.35 8.37 5.97
C GLU A 10 -6.86 8.26 5.58
N VAL A 11 -6.53 7.33 4.67
CA VAL A 11 -5.15 7.19 4.19
C VAL A 11 -4.67 8.47 3.50
N ASN A 12 -3.53 9.02 3.94
CA ASN A 12 -2.89 10.16 3.27
C ASN A 12 -2.17 9.71 1.98
N TYR A 13 -2.91 9.65 0.89
CA TYR A 13 -2.39 9.20 -0.41
C TYR A 13 -1.26 10.09 -0.97
N GLU A 14 -1.18 11.37 -0.57
CA GLU A 14 -0.15 12.29 -1.05
C GLU A 14 1.22 11.99 -0.43
N GLU A 15 1.25 11.70 0.87
CA GLU A 15 2.45 11.31 1.60
C GLU A 15 2.85 9.87 1.28
N ALA A 16 1.87 8.99 1.13
CA ALA A 16 2.09 7.65 0.64
C ALA A 16 2.81 7.71 -0.73
N LEU A 17 2.35 8.53 -1.68
CA LEU A 17 2.97 8.62 -3.00
C LEU A 17 4.47 8.98 -2.97
N GLU A 18 4.92 9.86 -2.09
CA GLU A 18 6.35 10.20 -2.03
C GLU A 18 7.21 8.99 -1.65
N THR A 19 6.70 8.17 -0.73
CA THR A 19 7.32 6.92 -0.31
C THR A 19 7.21 5.85 -1.39
N LEU A 20 6.09 5.84 -2.11
CA LEU A 20 5.70 4.77 -3.02
C LEU A 20 6.17 4.98 -4.44
N TYR A 21 6.43 6.21 -4.89
CA TYR A 21 6.81 6.50 -6.27
C TYR A 21 8.02 5.66 -6.75
N PRO A 22 9.10 5.49 -5.97
CA PRO A 22 10.20 4.59 -6.34
C PRO A 22 9.76 3.13 -6.47
N ILE A 23 8.92 2.67 -5.54
CA ILE A 23 8.44 1.28 -5.45
C ILE A 23 7.46 0.96 -6.58
N LEU A 24 6.58 1.91 -6.91
CA LEU A 24 5.63 1.83 -8.00
C LEU A 24 6.34 1.86 -9.35
N ALA A 25 7.40 2.66 -9.50
CA ALA A 25 8.22 2.70 -10.71
C ALA A 25 8.93 1.35 -10.97
N ASP A 26 9.37 0.66 -9.91
CA ASP A 26 10.00 -0.66 -10.00
C ASP A 26 8.98 -1.80 -10.20
N ARG A 27 7.74 -1.66 -9.69
CA ARG A 27 6.66 -2.64 -9.88
C ARG A 27 5.86 -2.47 -11.18
N LEU A 28 6.16 -1.45 -11.98
CA LEU A 28 5.62 -1.26 -13.34
C LEU A 28 5.88 -2.46 -14.28
N THR A 29 6.90 -3.26 -14.00
CA THR A 29 7.32 -4.38 -14.86
C THR A 29 6.73 -5.72 -14.45
N GLU A 30 6.23 -5.88 -13.22
CA GLU A 30 5.76 -7.16 -12.71
C GLU A 30 4.39 -7.07 -12.03
N LYS A 31 3.34 -7.49 -12.75
CA LYS A 31 2.07 -7.99 -12.20
C LYS A 31 1.19 -6.98 -11.44
N MET A 32 0.88 -5.83 -12.02
CA MET A 32 -0.31 -5.09 -11.56
C MET A 32 -1.58 -5.75 -12.09
N ARG A 33 -2.50 -6.10 -11.17
CA ARG A 33 -3.80 -6.71 -11.50
C ARG A 33 -4.78 -5.73 -12.13
N ASN A 34 -4.62 -4.41 -11.90
CA ASN A 34 -5.49 -3.38 -12.47
C ASN A 34 -4.86 -2.67 -13.69
N PRO A 35 -5.42 -2.83 -14.90
CA PRO A 35 -4.96 -2.17 -16.12
C PRO A 35 -5.03 -0.63 -16.08
N LEU A 36 -5.95 -0.05 -15.31
CA LEU A 36 -6.05 1.40 -15.14
C LEU A 36 -4.88 1.95 -14.35
N LEU A 37 -4.52 1.29 -13.24
CA LEU A 37 -3.32 1.62 -12.46
C LEU A 37 -2.05 1.50 -13.30
N ALA A 38 -1.95 0.46 -14.14
CA ALA A 38 -0.88 0.31 -15.11
C ALA A 38 -0.83 1.46 -16.13
N GLY A 39 -1.98 1.88 -16.66
CA GLY A 39 -2.08 2.99 -17.60
C GLY A 39 -1.72 4.34 -16.99
N ILE A 40 -2.08 4.59 -15.74
CA ILE A 40 -1.74 5.84 -15.03
C ILE A 40 -0.26 5.85 -14.70
N LEU A 41 0.27 4.78 -14.10
CA LEU A 41 1.65 4.74 -13.65
C LEU A 41 2.64 4.76 -14.82
N SER A 42 2.31 4.10 -15.94
CA SER A 42 3.12 4.18 -17.17
C SER A 42 3.17 5.60 -17.76
N LYS A 43 2.05 6.35 -17.69
CA LYS A 43 2.00 7.77 -18.10
C LYS A 43 2.73 8.70 -17.13
N THR A 44 2.94 8.28 -15.89
CA THR A 44 3.70 9.05 -14.90
C THR A 44 5.21 8.84 -14.97
N LYS A 45 5.69 7.88 -15.76
CA LYS A 45 7.13 7.60 -15.92
C LYS A 45 7.83 8.80 -16.55
N GLY A 46 8.71 9.45 -15.79
CA GLY A 46 9.45 10.65 -16.22
C GLY A 46 8.72 11.98 -15.95
N LEU A 47 7.55 11.95 -15.31
CA LEU A 47 6.91 13.17 -14.79
C LEU A 47 7.58 13.64 -13.50
N SER A 48 7.47 14.94 -13.21
CA SER A 48 7.87 15.48 -11.91
C SER A 48 6.95 14.96 -10.81
N LEU A 49 7.46 14.83 -9.57
CA LEU A 49 6.67 14.42 -8.41
C LEU A 49 5.39 15.26 -8.24
N SER A 50 5.46 16.56 -8.56
CA SER A 50 4.31 17.47 -8.55
C SER A 50 3.22 17.10 -9.56
N ALA A 51 3.59 16.67 -10.77
CA ALA A 51 2.65 16.25 -11.80
C ALA A 51 2.02 14.90 -11.46
N VAL A 52 2.78 13.98 -10.85
CA VAL A 52 2.25 12.71 -10.34
C VAL A 52 1.23 12.94 -9.23
N LYS A 53 1.54 13.83 -8.27
CA LYS A 53 0.59 14.24 -7.22
C LYS A 53 -0.70 14.81 -7.80
N ALA A 54 -0.60 15.69 -8.79
CA ALA A 54 -1.78 16.27 -9.43
C ALA A 54 -2.64 15.21 -10.13
N ALA A 55 -2.02 14.28 -10.86
CA ALA A 55 -2.72 13.17 -11.52
C ALA A 55 -3.40 12.23 -10.51
N LEU A 56 -2.77 11.94 -9.36
CA LEU A 56 -3.38 11.13 -8.32
C LEU A 56 -4.62 11.77 -7.70
N LYS A 57 -4.62 13.10 -7.49
CA LYS A 57 -5.79 13.80 -6.93
C LYS A 57 -7.03 13.60 -7.80
N THR A 58 -6.84 13.50 -9.12
CA THR A 58 -7.92 13.29 -10.09
C THR A 58 -8.43 11.85 -10.18
N LEU A 59 -7.78 10.88 -9.51
CA LEU A 59 -8.22 9.50 -9.57
C LEU A 59 -9.51 9.26 -8.78
N PRO A 60 -10.37 8.34 -9.26
CA PRO A 60 -11.49 7.82 -8.48
C PRO A 60 -11.01 7.28 -7.12
N GLN A 61 -11.88 7.35 -6.12
CA GLN A 61 -11.57 6.89 -4.76
C GLN A 61 -11.18 5.40 -4.74
N GLU A 62 -11.92 4.55 -5.45
CA GLU A 62 -11.65 3.12 -5.61
C GLU A 62 -10.22 2.84 -6.09
N THR A 63 -9.73 3.64 -7.06
CA THR A 63 -8.36 3.51 -7.57
C THR A 63 -7.30 3.95 -6.56
N LYS A 64 -7.61 4.93 -5.70
CA LYS A 64 -6.72 5.36 -4.61
C LYS A 64 -6.68 4.29 -3.50
N ASP A 65 -7.80 3.64 -3.22
CA ASP A 65 -7.87 2.56 -2.23
C ASP A 65 -7.08 1.34 -2.69
N GLU A 66 -7.17 0.98 -3.97
CA GLU A 66 -6.32 -0.08 -4.53
C GLU A 66 -4.82 0.24 -4.46
N LEU A 67 -4.44 1.51 -4.66
CA LEU A 67 -3.05 1.94 -4.43
C LEU A 67 -2.66 1.70 -2.97
N ALA A 68 -3.48 2.15 -2.01
CA ALA A 68 -3.20 1.92 -0.59
C ALA A 68 -3.05 0.42 -0.26
N VAL A 69 -3.92 -0.44 -0.82
CA VAL A 69 -3.84 -1.89 -0.67
C VAL A 69 -2.54 -2.46 -1.23
N LEU A 70 -2.12 -2.04 -2.42
CA LEU A 70 -0.85 -2.48 -3.01
C LEU A 70 0.34 -2.13 -2.12
N CYS A 71 0.26 -0.98 -1.45
CA CYS A 71 1.30 -0.46 -0.59
C CYS A 71 1.36 -1.18 0.75
N LEU A 72 0.22 -1.40 1.39
CA LEU A 72 0.14 -2.20 2.60
C LEU A 72 0.59 -3.63 2.35
N ASN A 73 0.25 -4.21 1.18
CA ASN A 73 0.76 -5.52 0.76
C ASN A 73 2.27 -5.53 0.54
N HIS A 74 2.86 -4.44 0.05
CA HIS A 74 4.31 -4.31 -0.06
C HIS A 74 4.99 -4.34 1.31
N TYR A 75 4.40 -3.67 2.31
CA TYR A 75 4.94 -3.59 3.67
C TYR A 75 4.44 -4.68 4.64
N LYS A 76 3.76 -5.73 4.13
CA LYS A 76 3.11 -6.75 4.96
C LYS A 76 4.02 -7.38 6.01
N GLU A 77 5.27 -7.67 5.65
CA GLU A 77 6.24 -8.28 6.57
C GLU A 77 6.64 -7.32 7.68
N LYS A 78 6.76 -6.02 7.36
CA LYS A 78 7.06 -4.98 8.33
C LYS A 78 5.89 -4.77 9.29
N ILE A 79 4.66 -4.83 8.80
CA ILE A 79 3.44 -4.78 9.62
C ILE A 79 3.43 -5.96 10.62
N VAL A 80 3.69 -7.18 10.13
CA VAL A 80 3.79 -8.38 10.97
C VAL A 80 4.89 -8.24 12.02
N GLN A 81 6.05 -7.72 11.64
CA GLN A 81 7.15 -7.48 12.57
C GLN A 81 6.75 -6.50 13.67
N VAL A 82 6.20 -5.33 13.31
CA VAL A 82 5.79 -4.31 14.30
C VAL A 82 4.76 -4.86 15.28
N LEU A 83 3.76 -5.61 14.79
CA LEU A 83 2.77 -6.26 15.65
C LEU A 83 3.41 -7.25 16.63
N THR A 84 4.32 -8.10 16.13
CA THR A 84 4.96 -9.15 16.93
C THR A 84 5.91 -8.56 17.96
N ASP A 85 6.73 -7.59 17.56
CA ASP A 85 7.70 -6.91 18.43
C ASP A 85 6.96 -6.19 19.56
N THR A 86 5.93 -5.41 19.23
CA THR A 86 5.11 -4.67 20.21
C THR A 86 4.49 -5.60 21.25
N LEU A 87 3.93 -6.74 20.84
CA LEU A 87 3.29 -7.67 21.77
C LEU A 87 4.32 -8.46 22.59
N THR A 88 5.47 -8.78 22.00
CA THR A 88 6.58 -9.43 22.71
C THR A 88 7.14 -8.52 23.81
N GLU A 89 7.27 -7.22 23.55
CA GLU A 89 7.65 -6.21 24.55
C GLU A 89 6.67 -6.15 25.73
N GLN A 90 5.39 -6.46 25.50
CA GLN A 90 4.36 -6.58 26.54
C GLN A 90 4.31 -7.98 27.19
N GLY A 91 5.25 -8.87 26.87
CA GLY A 91 5.31 -10.24 27.41
C GLY A 91 4.37 -11.23 26.72
N ILE A 92 3.79 -10.87 25.58
CA ILE A 92 2.86 -11.70 24.81
C ILE A 92 3.57 -12.21 23.56
N SER A 93 3.97 -13.49 23.57
CA SER A 93 4.54 -14.14 22.39
C SER A 93 3.44 -14.62 21.44
N LEU A 94 3.52 -14.24 20.17
CA LEU A 94 2.59 -14.67 19.12
C LEU A 94 3.33 -15.03 17.84
N LYS A 95 2.67 -15.81 16.99
CA LYS A 95 3.09 -16.10 15.62
C LYS A 95 1.98 -15.71 14.67
N VAL A 96 2.26 -14.76 13.77
CA VAL A 96 1.35 -14.43 12.67
C VAL A 96 1.50 -15.50 11.59
N GLN A 97 0.40 -16.16 11.23
CA GLN A 97 0.39 -17.18 10.17
C GLN A 97 0.16 -16.56 8.79
N GLU A 98 -0.70 -15.55 8.72
CA GLU A 98 -1.10 -14.89 7.49
C GLU A 98 -1.50 -13.44 7.79
N ILE A 99 -1.31 -12.58 6.80
CA ILE A 99 -1.82 -11.21 6.78
C ILE A 99 -2.40 -10.96 5.38
N GLU A 100 -3.63 -10.49 5.36
CA GLU A 100 -4.39 -10.19 4.14
C GLU A 100 -4.79 -8.72 4.16
N VAL A 101 -4.57 -8.04 3.04
CA VAL A 101 -4.96 -6.64 2.87
C VAL A 101 -5.70 -6.52 1.54
N GLU A 102 -6.97 -6.15 1.61
CA GLU A 102 -7.88 -6.07 0.47
C GLU A 102 -8.83 -4.87 0.60
N CYS A 103 -9.30 -4.34 -0.54
CA CYS A 103 -10.39 -3.38 -0.56
C CYS A 103 -11.70 -4.10 -0.23
N ARG A 104 -12.55 -3.47 0.59
CA ARG A 104 -13.91 -3.97 0.88
C ARG A 104 -14.94 -3.43 -0.10
#